data_AF-K0IC06-F1
#
_entry.id   AF-K0IC06-F1
#
_cell.length_a   1.000
_cell.length_b   1.000
_cell.length_c   1.000
_cell.angle_alpha   90.00
_cell.angle_beta   90.00
_cell.angle_gamma   90.00
#
_symmetry.space_group_name_H-M   'P 1'
#
loop_
_entity.id
_entity.type
_entity.pdbx_description
1 polymer ?
#
loop_
_entity_poly.entity_id
_entity_poly.type
_entity_poly.pdbx_seq_one_letter_code
_entity_poly.pdbx_strand_id
1 'polypeptide(L)' 'MSQERVNNWLDKFGMERHQIYCSGHAKGTDLFQIVKEISAKMLFPIHTEHPEMYVRATRNMTVIEEGKAYDLLQQ' A
#
# COMPACT_ATOMS: atom_id res chain seq x y z
N MET A 1 -15.38 12.81 -11.38
CA MET A 1 -16.55 13.28 -10.60
C MET A 1 -16.21 13.09 -9.12
N SER A 2 -16.41 14.08 -8.26
CA SER A 2 -16.16 13.90 -6.82
C SER A 2 -17.23 12.98 -6.22
N GLN A 3 -16.84 12.17 -5.24
CA GLN A 3 -17.76 11.30 -4.51
C GLN A 3 -18.91 12.10 -3.89
N GLU A 4 -18.62 13.31 -3.43
CA GLU A 4 -19.59 14.27 -2.91
C GLU A 4 -20.68 14.64 -3.92
N ARG A 5 -20.30 14.95 -5.17
CA ARG A 5 -21.30 15.27 -6.21
C ARG A 5 -22.20 14.07 -6.50
N VAL A 6 -21.66 12.86 -6.51
CA VAL A 6 -22.44 11.63 -6.72
C VAL A 6 -23.42 11.44 -5.56
N ASN A 7 -22.97 11.60 -4.32
CA ASN A 7 -23.82 11.46 -3.14
C ASN A 7 -24.97 12.50 -3.14
N ASN A 8 -24.66 13.77 -3.44
CA ASN A 8 -25.68 14.83 -3.49
C ASN A 8 -26.80 14.54 -4.52
N TRP A 9 -26.46 13.91 -5.64
CA TRP A 9 -27.47 13.49 -6.62
C TRP A 9 -28.29 12.30 -6.14
N LEU A 10 -27.66 11.31 -5.51
CA LEU A 10 -28.37 10.15 -4.97
C LEU A 10 -29.35 10.57 -3.87
N ASP A 11 -28.93 11.46 -2.98
CA ASP A 11 -29.78 12.02 -1.92
C ASP A 11 -30.97 12.80 -2.51
N LYS A 12 -30.72 13.64 -3.52
CA LYS A 12 -31.76 14.41 -4.20
C LYS A 12 -32.84 13.55 -4.83
N PHE A 13 -32.50 12.33 -5.27
CA PHE A 13 -33.43 11.39 -5.88
C PHE A 13 -33.89 10.28 -4.94
N GLY A 14 -33.53 10.33 -3.65
CA GLY A 14 -33.90 9.32 -2.65
C GLY A 14 -33.35 7.93 -2.96
N MET A 15 -32.20 7.83 -3.61
CA MET A 15 -31.57 6.57 -4.01
C MET A 15 -30.60 6.07 -2.95
N GLU A 16 -30.69 4.78 -2.61
CA GLU A 16 -29.74 4.13 -1.71
C GLU A 16 -28.45 3.71 -2.45
N ARG A 17 -27.29 3.93 -1.83
CA ARG A 17 -25.98 3.58 -2.38
C ARG A 17 -25.37 2.40 -1.62
N HIS A 18 -25.14 1.29 -2.33
CA HIS A 18 -24.32 0.19 -1.82
C HIS A 18 -22.97 0.17 -2.54
N GLN A 19 -21.88 0.37 -1.79
CA GLN A 19 -20.53 0.30 -2.34
C GLN A 19 -19.96 -1.11 -2.14
N ILE A 20 -19.90 -1.89 -3.22
CA ILE A 20 -19.25 -3.21 -3.22
C ILE A 20 -17.92 -3.05 -3.94
N TYR A 21 -16.87 -2.79 -3.17
CA TYR A 21 -15.50 -2.60 -3.68
C TYR A 21 -14.56 -3.55 -2.95
N CYS A 22 -13.67 -4.17 -3.72
CA CYS A 22 -12.53 -4.90 -3.20
C CYS A 22 -11.26 -4.20 -3.67
N SER A 23 -10.36 -3.90 -2.73
CA SER A 23 -9.02 -3.40 -3.06
C SER A 23 -8.27 -4.44 -3.88
N GLY A 24 -7.60 -4.01 -4.95
CA GLY A 24 -6.66 -4.87 -5.68
C GLY A 24 -5.34 -5.10 -4.93
N HIS A 25 -5.08 -4.33 -3.87
CA HIS A 25 -3.90 -4.45 -3.02
C HIS A 25 -4.20 -5.15 -1.70
N ALA A 26 -3.21 -5.90 -1.20
CA ALA A 26 -3.23 -6.46 0.14
C ALA A 26 -3.30 -5.37 1.21
N LYS A 27 -3.94 -5.67 2.34
CA LYS A 27 -3.99 -4.74 3.48
C LYS A 27 -2.60 -4.61 4.10
N GLY A 28 -2.32 -3.47 4.74
CA GLY A 28 -1.01 -3.23 5.37
C GLY A 28 -0.61 -4.30 6.39
N THR A 29 -1.56 -4.83 7.17
CA THR A 29 -1.30 -5.94 8.11
C THR A 29 -0.84 -7.21 7.40
N ASP A 30 -1.44 -7.52 6.26
CA ASP A 30 -1.15 -8.71 5.49
C ASP A 30 0.22 -8.55 4.82
N LEU A 31 0.55 -7.35 4.33
CA LEU A 31 1.89 -7.03 3.81
C LEU A 31 2.97 -7.18 4.88
N PHE A 32 2.73 -6.72 6.11
CA PHE A 32 3.69 -6.89 7.20
C PHE A 32 3.89 -8.36 7.57
N GLN A 33 2.81 -9.16 7.50
CA GLN A 33 2.90 -10.59 7.75
C GLN A 33 3.71 -11.28 6.64
N ILE A 34 3.43 -10.97 5.37
CA ILE A 34 4.19 -11.48 4.21
C ILE A 34 5.68 -11.16 4.35
N VAL A 35 6.03 -9.92 4.73
CA VAL A 35 7.44 -9.53 4.92
C VAL A 35 8.11 -10.34 6.04
N LYS A 36 7.41 -10.57 7.15
CA LYS A 36 7.93 -11.39 8.26
C LYS A 36 8.12 -12.84 7.86
N GLU A 37 7.16 -13.41 7.13
CA GLU A 37 7.18 -14.81 6.68
C GLU A 37 8.26 -15.07 5.65
N ILE A 38 8.40 -14.19 4.66
CA ILE A 38 9.46 -14.30 3.65
C ILE A 38 10.84 -14.10 4.30
N SER A 39 10.94 -13.21 5.29
CA SER A 39 12.20 -12.89 6.00
C SER A 39 13.35 -12.59 5.03
N ALA A 40 13.08 -11.72 4.05
CA ALA A 40 14.02 -11.43 2.98
C ALA A 40 15.33 -10.82 3.51
N LYS A 41 16.45 -11.16 2.85
CA LYS A 41 17.78 -10.57 3.14
C LYS A 41 17.85 -9.07 2.84
N MET A 42 17.02 -8.57 1.93
CA MET A 42 16.90 -7.16 1.58
C MET A 42 15.44 -6.87 1.24
N LEU A 43 14.92 -5.73 1.70
CA LEU A 43 13.57 -5.26 1.39
C LEU A 43 13.63 -3.84 0.84
N PHE A 44 13.04 -3.63 -0.33
CA PHE A 44 12.88 -2.31 -0.95
C PHE A 44 11.37 -2.01 -1.09
N PRO A 45 10.78 -1.22 -0.17
CA PRO A 45 9.39 -0.83 -0.29
C PRO A 45 9.22 0.13 -1.47
N ILE A 46 8.45 -0.29 -2.48
CA ILE A 46 8.12 0.52 -3.66
C ILE A 46 6.60 0.67 -3.77
N HIS A 47 6.17 1.65 -4.57
CA HIS A 47 4.74 1.94 -4.78
C HIS A 47 3.96 2.19 -3.47
N THR A 48 4.60 2.91 -2.54
CA THR A 48 4.03 3.35 -1.28
C THR A 48 4.52 4.75 -0.95
N GLU A 49 3.65 5.59 -0.39
CA GLU A 49 4.02 6.91 0.13
C GLU A 49 4.66 6.83 1.53
N HIS A 50 4.55 5.67 2.20
CA HIS A 50 4.96 5.47 3.59
C HIS A 50 5.89 4.25 3.76
N PRO A 51 7.07 4.22 3.10
CA PRO A 51 8.00 3.10 3.20
C PRO A 51 8.51 2.87 4.64
N GLU A 52 8.55 3.91 5.48
CA GLU A 52 8.96 3.86 6.89
C GLU A 52 8.11 2.92 7.75
N MET A 53 6.85 2.67 7.36
CA MET A 53 5.92 1.83 8.11
C MET A 53 6.35 0.36 8.16
N TYR A 54 7.20 -0.07 7.23
CA TYR A 54 7.72 -1.45 7.18
C TYR A 54 8.67 -1.78 8.33
N VAL A 55 9.11 -0.80 9.13
CA VAL A 55 9.84 -1.03 10.40
C VAL A 55 9.06 -1.91 11.38
N ARG A 56 7.73 -1.95 11.27
CA ARG A 56 6.83 -2.81 12.05
C ARG A 56 6.96 -4.30 11.69
N ALA A 57 7.51 -4.58 10.51
CA ALA A 57 7.72 -5.92 9.99
C ALA A 57 9.19 -6.36 10.05
N THR A 58 10.11 -5.49 9.61
CA THR A 58 11.55 -5.75 9.60
C THR A 58 12.34 -4.46 9.73
N ARG A 59 13.54 -4.52 10.32
CA ARG A 59 14.50 -3.41 10.30
C ARG A 59 15.44 -3.46 9.09
N ASN A 60 15.46 -4.58 8.38
CA ASN A 60 16.33 -4.82 7.24
C ASN A 60 15.64 -4.33 5.95
N MET A 61 15.46 -3.02 5.85
CA MET A 61 14.83 -2.37 4.70
C MET A 61 15.65 -1.17 4.24
N THR A 62 15.57 -0.88 2.94
CA THR A 62 16.20 0.27 2.32
C THR A 62 15.12 1.12 1.67
N VAL A 63 14.98 2.36 2.15
CA VAL A 63 14.15 3.36 1.48
C VAL A 63 14.86 3.81 0.21
N ILE A 64 14.16 3.75 -0.91
CA ILE A 64 14.75 4.03 -2.23
C ILE A 64 14.51 5.45 -2.70
N GLU A 65 15.37 5.91 -3.60
CA GLU A 65 15.29 7.17 -4.33
C GLU A 65 15.06 6.86 -5.82
N GLU A 66 14.17 7.61 -6.47
CA GLU A 66 13.88 7.44 -7.89
C GLU A 66 15.13 7.67 -8.75
N GLY A 67 15.36 6.80 -9.73
CA GLY A 67 16.50 6.89 -10.66
C GLY A 67 17.85 6.47 -10.07
N LYS A 68 17.91 6.08 -8.79
CA LYS A 68 19.13 5.56 -8.18
C LYS A 68 19.28 4.07 -8.42
N ALA A 69 20.47 3.66 -8.88
CA ALA A 69 20.85 2.26 -8.98
C ALA A 69 21.26 1.74 -7.59
N TYR A 70 20.85 0.52 -7.27
CA TYR A 70 21.20 -0.17 -6.02
C TYR A 70 21.91 -1.46 -6.36
N ASP A 71 23.15 -1.59 -5.90
CA ASP A 71 23.88 -2.85 -6.00
C ASP A 71 23.30 -3.83 -4.97
N LEU A 72 22.79 -4.94 -5.47
CA LEU A 72 22.42 -6.06 -4.62
C LEU A 72 23.71 -6.67 -4.08
N LEU A 73 23.78 -6.93 -2.77
CA LEU A 73 24.94 -7.57 -2.16
C LEU A 73 25.36 -8.81 -2.99
N GLN A 74 26.55 -8.75 -3.58
CA GLN A 74 27.36 -9.95 -3.78
C GLN A 74 27.73 -10.43 -2.38
N GLN A 75 27.37 -11.67 -2.07
CA GLN A 75 27.69 -12.31 -0.78
C GLN A 75 29.20 -12.38 -0.56
#